data_AF-A0AAD8BI07-F1
#
_entry.id   AF-A0AAD8BI07-F1
#
_cell.length_a   1.000
_cell.length_b   1.000
_cell.length_c   1.000
_cell.angle_alpha   90.00
_cell.angle_beta   90.00
_cell.angle_gamma   90.00
#
_symmetry.space_group_name_H-M   'P 1'
#
loop_
_entity.id
_entity.type
_entity.pdbx_description
1 polymer ?
#
loop_
_entity_poly.entity_id
_entity_poly.type
_entity_poly.pdbx_seq_one_letter_code
_entity_poly.pdbx_strand_id
1 'polypeptide(L)'
;MSMNTTAEFGQHASVEPLLVDCRIVVLNVICGEVVGLLVIVANSISIVVFCKLGFHDSVDVKLTALAISDIGSLVSPQFYYVMINPWVSSVQPPFEISDAILLLSLYPHIYFIRVSGLITAFAALERKPQNLRHSILALSS
;
A
#
# COMPACT_ATOMS: atom_id res chain seq x y z
N MET A 1 37.14 43.24 -1.05
CA MET A 1 36.16 42.54 -0.19
C MET A 1 34.91 42.24 -1.03
N SER A 2 34.97 41.21 -1.89
CA SER A 2 33.83 40.63 -2.60
C SER A 2 34.35 39.43 -3.39
N MET A 3 34.51 38.28 -2.73
CA MET A 3 34.96 37.05 -3.40
C MET A 3 34.66 35.80 -2.56
N ASN A 4 33.53 35.75 -1.84
CA ASN A 4 33.14 34.56 -1.07
C ASN A 4 31.64 34.19 -1.15
N THR A 5 30.84 34.88 -1.96
CA THR A 5 29.37 34.70 -1.98
C THR A 5 28.90 33.72 -3.07
N THR A 6 29.72 33.39 -4.06
CA THR A 6 29.34 32.52 -5.19
C THR A 6 29.60 31.02 -4.96
N ALA A 7 30.46 30.65 -4.01
CA ALA A 7 30.72 29.24 -3.68
C ALA A 7 29.59 28.62 -2.83
N GLU A 8 29.05 29.38 -1.88
CA GLU A 8 27.98 28.94 -0.97
C GLU A 8 26.64 28.71 -1.70
N PHE A 9 26.34 29.53 -2.72
CA PHE A 9 25.10 29.41 -3.50
C PHE A 9 25.11 28.19 -4.44
N GLY A 10 26.28 27.78 -4.92
CA GLY A 10 26.44 26.61 -5.78
C GLY A 10 26.32 25.28 -5.04
N GLN A 11 26.75 25.22 -3.77
CA GLN A 11 26.55 24.04 -2.94
C GLN A 11 25.07 23.90 -2.56
N HIS A 12 24.43 24.93 -1.99
CA HIS A 12 23.02 24.85 -1.57
C HIS A 12 22.06 24.46 -2.72
N ALA A 13 22.29 24.94 -3.94
CA ALA A 13 21.45 24.62 -5.09
C ALA A 13 21.57 23.18 -5.60
N SER A 14 22.70 22.49 -5.33
CA SER A 14 22.88 21.07 -5.72
C SER A 14 22.55 20.08 -4.60
N VAL A 15 22.67 20.46 -3.32
CA VAL A 15 22.28 19.56 -2.21
C VAL A 15 20.77 19.42 -2.06
N GLU A 16 19.98 20.45 -2.38
CA GLU A 16 18.52 20.41 -2.28
C GLU A 16 17.88 19.28 -3.10
N PRO A 17 18.14 19.12 -4.41
CA PRO A 17 17.57 18.01 -5.18
C PRO A 17 18.12 16.65 -4.73
N LEU A 18 19.42 16.56 -4.44
CA LEU A 18 20.07 15.31 -4.05
C LEU A 18 19.61 14.81 -2.67
N LEU A 19 19.37 15.73 -1.73
CA LEU A 19 18.89 15.42 -0.39
C LEU A 19 17.40 15.08 -0.40
N VAL A 20 16.61 15.69 -1.28
CA VAL A 20 15.21 15.30 -1.53
C VAL A 20 15.14 13.91 -2.16
N ASP A 21 15.97 13.62 -3.17
CA ASP A 21 16.06 12.29 -3.78
C ASP A 21 16.51 11.25 -2.76
N CYS A 22 17.54 11.54 -1.96
CA CYS A 22 18.01 10.61 -0.94
C CYS A 22 16.97 10.39 0.17
N ARG A 23 16.24 11.44 0.60
CA ARG A 23 15.14 11.32 1.57
C ARG A 23 14.00 10.48 1.01
N ILE A 24 13.59 10.70 -0.24
CA ILE A 24 12.50 9.96 -0.86
C ILE A 24 12.91 8.52 -1.13
N VAL A 25 14.12 8.27 -1.62
CA VAL A 25 14.60 6.91 -1.86
C VAL A 25 14.80 6.17 -0.55
N VAL A 26 15.53 6.72 0.43
CA VAL A 26 15.86 5.99 1.65
C VAL A 26 14.63 5.83 2.56
N LEU A 27 13.87 6.89 2.80
CA LEU A 27 12.76 6.83 3.76
C LEU A 27 11.56 6.07 3.18
N ASN A 28 11.23 6.32 1.90
CA ASN A 28 10.02 5.77 1.30
C ASN A 28 10.24 4.33 0.81
N VAL A 29 11.45 3.98 0.32
CA VAL A 29 11.77 2.60 -0.02
C VAL A 29 11.96 1.78 1.25
N ILE A 30 12.77 2.20 2.23
CA ILE A 30 13.02 1.34 3.40
C ILE A 30 11.77 1.19 4.26
N CYS A 31 11.10 2.28 4.64
CA CYS A 31 9.90 2.16 5.46
C CYS A 31 8.72 1.56 4.66
N GLY A 32 8.56 1.94 3.40
CA GLY A 32 7.47 1.45 2.55
C GLY A 32 7.61 -0.04 2.23
N GLU A 33 8.80 -0.50 1.89
CA GLU A 33 9.08 -1.93 1.64
C GLU A 33 8.96 -2.76 2.92
N VAL A 34 9.51 -2.29 4.05
CA VAL A 34 9.42 -3.03 5.31
C VAL A 34 7.97 -3.15 5.78
N VAL A 35 7.21 -2.06 5.76
CA VAL A 35 5.79 -2.08 6.12
C VAL A 35 5.00 -2.94 5.12
N GLY A 36 5.27 -2.82 3.83
CA GLY A 36 4.67 -3.64 2.79
C GLY A 36 4.90 -5.13 3.02
N LEU A 37 6.14 -5.54 3.28
CA LEU A 37 6.51 -6.92 3.57
C LEU A 37 5.82 -7.45 4.84
N LEU A 38 5.78 -6.67 5.90
CA LEU A 38 5.09 -7.06 7.13
C LEU A 38 3.60 -7.31 6.90
N VAL A 39 2.95 -6.43 6.13
CA VAL A 39 1.53 -6.58 5.83
C VAL A 39 1.27 -7.73 4.85
N ILE A 40 2.14 -7.98 3.88
CA ILE A 40 2.08 -9.17 3.02
C ILE A 40 2.18 -10.44 3.85
N VAL A 41 3.14 -10.51 4.78
CA VAL A 41 3.30 -11.66 5.68
C VAL A 41 2.06 -11.84 6.55
N ALA A 42 1.58 -10.79 7.21
CA ALA A 42 0.39 -10.85 8.06
C ALA A 42 -0.85 -11.32 7.29
N ASN A 43 -1.09 -10.78 6.09
CA ASN A 43 -2.22 -11.17 5.25
C ASN A 43 -2.06 -12.59 4.67
N SER A 44 -0.83 -13.03 4.36
CA SER A 44 -0.57 -14.40 3.91
C SER A 44 -0.88 -15.44 4.99
N ILE A 45 -0.55 -15.14 6.26
CA ILE A 45 -0.88 -16.01 7.40
C ILE A 45 -2.40 -16.11 7.54
N SER A 46 -3.11 -14.99 7.46
CA SER A 46 -4.58 -14.96 7.50
C SER A 46 -5.18 -15.88 6.42
N ILE A 47 -4.71 -15.78 5.17
CA ILE A 47 -5.17 -16.66 4.08
C ILE A 47 -4.90 -18.14 4.38
N VAL A 48 -3.69 -18.50 4.84
CA VAL A 48 -3.35 -19.89 5.15
C VAL A 48 -4.20 -20.46 6.27
N VAL A 49 -4.46 -19.66 7.31
CA VAL A 49 -5.30 -20.05 8.45
C VAL A 49 -6.75 -20.27 7.98
N PHE A 50 -7.32 -19.36 7.20
CA PHE A 50 -8.71 -19.52 6.69
C PHE A 50 -8.83 -20.69 5.70
N CYS A 51 -7.85 -20.90 4.83
CA CYS A 51 -7.80 -22.07 3.95
C CYS A 51 -7.75 -23.38 4.74
N LYS A 52 -7.10 -23.40 5.92
CA LYS A 52 -7.03 -24.58 6.79
C LYS A 52 -8.28 -24.80 7.63
N LEU A 53 -8.98 -23.73 8.01
CA LEU A 53 -10.25 -23.82 8.75
C LEU A 53 -11.40 -24.31 7.85
N GLY A 54 -11.27 -24.11 6.53
CA GLY A 54 -12.33 -24.34 5.56
C GLY A 54 -13.33 -23.19 5.60
N PHE A 55 -13.68 -22.62 4.45
CA PHE A 55 -14.56 -21.45 4.32
C PHE A 55 -16.02 -21.77 4.74
N HIS A 56 -16.23 -22.02 6.03
CA HIS A 56 -17.51 -22.47 6.56
C HIS A 56 -18.45 -21.29 6.82
N ASP A 57 -17.89 -20.14 7.22
CA ASP A 57 -18.65 -18.94 7.54
C ASP A 57 -18.37 -17.78 6.56
N SER A 58 -19.40 -16.94 6.37
CA SER A 58 -19.30 -15.72 5.55
C SER A 58 -18.23 -14.75 6.05
N VAL A 59 -17.87 -14.83 7.33
CA VAL A 59 -16.83 -14.02 7.97
C VAL A 59 -15.45 -14.38 7.43
N ASP A 60 -15.13 -15.67 7.31
CA ASP A 60 -13.81 -16.15 6.85
C ASP A 60 -13.56 -15.80 5.39
N VAL A 61 -14.61 -15.86 4.56
CA VAL A 61 -14.55 -15.44 3.16
C VAL A 61 -14.24 -13.95 3.04
N LYS A 62 -14.85 -13.10 3.87
CA LYS A 62 -14.58 -11.65 3.87
C LYS A 62 -13.19 -11.31 4.37
N LEU A 63 -12.73 -11.98 5.43
CA LEU A 63 -11.38 -11.77 5.95
C LEU A 63 -10.32 -12.20 4.92
N THR A 64 -10.59 -13.28 4.19
CA THR A 64 -9.72 -13.72 3.09
C THR A 64 -9.74 -12.73 1.92
N ALA A 65 -10.92 -12.24 1.53
CA ALA A 65 -11.03 -11.21 0.50
C ALA A 65 -10.31 -9.90 0.90
N LEU A 66 -10.40 -9.52 2.18
CA LEU A 66 -9.69 -8.35 2.72
C LEU A 66 -8.18 -8.56 2.65
N ALA A 67 -7.69 -9.73 3.08
CA ALA A 67 -6.27 -10.07 3.04
C ALA A 67 -5.70 -10.06 1.61
N ILE A 68 -6.46 -10.58 0.63
CA ILE A 68 -6.08 -10.52 -0.79
C ILE A 68 -6.05 -9.07 -1.28
N SER A 69 -7.05 -8.26 -0.91
CA SER A 69 -7.14 -6.86 -1.31
C SER A 69 -5.98 -6.04 -0.75
N ASP A 70 -5.57 -6.30 0.48
CA ASP A 70 -4.48 -5.59 1.13
C ASP A 70 -3.12 -5.98 0.51
N ILE A 71 -2.92 -7.25 0.15
CA ILE A 71 -1.72 -7.67 -0.60
C ILE A 71 -1.65 -6.95 -1.96
N GLY A 72 -2.75 -6.92 -2.71
CA GLY A 72 -2.79 -6.25 -4.02
C GLY A 72 -2.55 -4.73 -3.93
N SER A 73 -3.08 -4.11 -2.88
CA SER A 73 -2.86 -2.70 -2.55
C SER A 73 -1.39 -2.36 -2.34
N LEU A 74 -0.59 -3.30 -1.82
CA LEU A 74 0.81 -3.08 -1.45
C LEU A 74 1.81 -3.45 -2.54
N VAL A 75 1.49 -4.42 -3.40
CA VAL A 75 2.32 -4.77 -4.57
C VAL A 75 2.47 -3.57 -5.52
N SER A 76 1.44 -2.74 -5.63
CA SER A 76 1.41 -1.60 -6.54
C SER A 76 2.40 -0.47 -6.13
N PRO A 77 2.48 -0.04 -4.86
CA PRO A 77 3.54 0.82 -4.33
C PRO A 77 4.95 0.24 -4.47
N GLN A 78 5.15 -1.07 -4.26
CA GLN A 78 6.47 -1.70 -4.44
C GLN A 78 6.97 -1.52 -5.88
N PHE A 79 6.08 -1.71 -6.86
CA PHE A 79 6.41 -1.47 -8.27
C PHE A 79 6.78 0.00 -8.53
N TYR A 80 6.07 0.95 -7.92
CA TYR A 80 6.39 2.37 -8.02
C TYR A 80 7.79 2.69 -7.53
N TYR A 81 8.17 2.17 -6.35
CA TYR A 81 9.50 2.39 -5.78
C TYR A 81 10.63 1.85 -6.65
N VAL A 82 10.41 0.72 -7.32
CA VAL A 82 11.38 0.18 -8.29
C VAL A 82 11.47 1.10 -9.51
N MET A 83 10.36 1.59 -10.05
CA MET A 83 10.34 2.41 -11.27
C MET A 83 10.87 3.84 -11.09
N ILE A 84 10.74 4.43 -9.91
CA ILE A 84 11.33 5.76 -9.61
C ILE A 84 12.83 5.67 -9.29
N ASN A 85 13.40 4.48 -9.23
CA ASN A 85 14.83 4.32 -8.94
C ASN A 85 15.65 4.93 -10.10
N PRO A 86 16.61 5.83 -9.81
CA PRO A 86 17.44 6.45 -10.84
C PRO A 86 18.28 5.44 -11.65
N TRP A 87 18.46 4.20 -11.17
CA TRP A 87 19.10 3.14 -11.95
C TRP A 87 18.20 2.51 -13.02
N VAL A 88 16.90 2.79 -13.03
CA VAL A 88 16.00 2.31 -14.11
C VAL A 88 16.14 3.18 -15.35
N SER A 89 16.39 4.48 -15.19
CA SER A 89 16.59 5.39 -16.32
C SER A 89 17.89 5.09 -17.09
N SER A 90 18.89 4.49 -16.44
CA SER A 90 20.13 4.08 -17.11
C SER A 90 19.97 2.84 -18.00
N VAL A 91 18.89 2.06 -17.82
CA VAL A 91 18.63 0.83 -18.58
C VAL A 91 17.82 1.09 -19.85
N GLN A 92 17.29 2.31 -20.06
CA GLN A 92 16.47 2.70 -21.22
C GLN A 92 15.40 1.64 -21.56
N PRO A 93 14.40 1.44 -20.67
CA PRO A 93 13.35 0.47 -20.91
C PRO A 93 12.61 0.77 -22.23
N PRO A 94 12.05 -0.25 -22.92
CA PRO A 94 11.35 -0.07 -24.19
C PRO A 94 9.97 0.61 -24.05
N PHE A 95 9.66 1.17 -22.89
CA PHE A 95 8.38 1.78 -22.54
C PHE A 95 8.61 3.07 -21.76
N GLU A 96 7.63 3.97 -21.83
CA GLU A 96 7.62 5.19 -21.02
C GLU A 96 7.37 4.84 -19.55
N ILE A 97 8.32 5.22 -18.68
CA ILE A 97 8.28 4.94 -17.24
C ILE A 97 7.02 5.54 -16.60
N SER A 98 6.60 6.72 -17.05
CA SER A 98 5.39 7.40 -16.58
C SER A 98 4.12 6.59 -16.84
N ASP A 99 3.99 6.00 -18.03
CA ASP A 99 2.83 5.20 -18.40
C ASP A 99 2.81 3.88 -17.63
N ALA A 100 3.99 3.26 -17.45
CA ALA A 100 4.14 2.06 -16.63
C ALA A 100 3.73 2.31 -15.18
N ILE A 101 4.18 3.43 -14.58
CA ILE A 101 3.78 3.84 -13.22
C ILE A 101 2.27 4.04 -13.13
N LEU A 102 1.67 4.74 -14.09
CA LEU A 102 0.24 5.00 -14.09
C LEU A 102 -0.58 3.70 -14.16
N LEU A 103 -0.23 2.82 -15.12
CA LEU A 103 -0.96 1.58 -15.40
C LEU A 103 -0.73 0.48 -14.37
N LEU A 104 0.51 0.28 -13.93
CA LEU A 104 0.89 -0.87 -13.09
C LEU A 104 0.97 -0.52 -11.60
N SER A 105 1.00 0.76 -11.24
CA SER A 105 0.99 1.17 -9.84
C SER A 105 -0.25 1.96 -9.45
N LEU A 106 -0.50 3.13 -10.05
CA LEU A 106 -1.59 4.01 -9.58
C LEU A 106 -2.98 3.40 -9.76
N TYR A 107 -3.32 2.90 -10.94
CA TYR A 107 -4.63 2.30 -11.19
C TYR A 107 -4.93 1.09 -10.30
N PRO A 108 -4.08 0.05 -10.23
CA PRO A 108 -4.34 -1.10 -9.37
C PRO A 108 -4.36 -0.71 -7.89
N HIS A 109 -3.49 0.19 -7.44
CA HIS A 109 -3.49 0.66 -6.06
C HIS A 109 -4.84 1.29 -5.66
N ILE A 110 -5.35 2.21 -6.48
CA ILE A 110 -6.65 2.86 -6.23
C ILE A 110 -7.79 1.83 -6.23
N TYR A 111 -7.74 0.86 -7.15
CA TYR A 111 -8.72 -0.22 -7.19
C TYR A 111 -8.72 -1.05 -5.90
N PHE A 112 -7.56 -1.52 -5.44
CA PHE A 112 -7.45 -2.34 -4.24
C PHE A 112 -7.81 -1.59 -2.96
N ILE A 113 -7.49 -0.29 -2.86
CA ILE A 113 -7.97 0.54 -1.73
C ILE A 113 -9.50 0.59 -1.69
N ARG A 114 -10.16 0.75 -2.85
CA ARG A 114 -11.63 0.77 -2.91
C ARG A 114 -12.22 -0.57 -2.51
N VAL A 115 -11.65 -1.67 -2.97
CA VAL A 115 -12.11 -3.03 -2.61
C VAL A 115 -11.94 -3.29 -1.12
N SER A 116 -10.77 -2.97 -0.54
CA SER A 116 -10.51 -3.12 0.91
C SER A 116 -11.48 -2.25 1.73
N GLY A 117 -11.73 -1.02 1.29
CA GLY A 117 -12.72 -0.13 1.91
C GLY A 117 -14.15 -0.68 1.85
N LEU A 118 -14.57 -1.22 0.71
CA LEU A 118 -15.89 -1.86 0.56
C LEU A 118 -16.02 -3.08 1.47
N ILE A 119 -15.02 -3.95 1.53
CA ILE A 119 -15.04 -5.14 2.40
C ILE A 119 -15.12 -4.72 3.87
N THR A 120 -14.35 -3.71 4.27
CA THR A 120 -14.40 -3.15 5.63
C THR A 120 -15.78 -2.57 5.95
N ALA A 121 -16.40 -1.86 5.00
CA ALA A 121 -17.74 -1.32 5.16
C ALA A 121 -18.79 -2.45 5.30
N PHE A 122 -18.72 -3.49 4.48
CA PHE A 122 -19.60 -4.67 4.61
C PHE A 122 -19.40 -5.39 5.94
N ALA A 123 -18.16 -5.57 6.39
CA ALA A 123 -17.86 -6.15 7.69
C ALA A 123 -18.44 -5.32 8.85
N ALA A 124 -18.35 -3.99 8.77
CA ALA A 124 -18.94 -3.09 9.75
C ALA A 124 -20.48 -3.12 9.73
N LEU A 125 -21.07 -3.23 8.53
CA LEU A 125 -22.51 -3.33 8.35
C LEU A 125 -23.07 -4.62 8.93
N GLU A 126 -22.42 -5.77 8.78
CA GLU A 126 -22.92 -7.04 9.34
C GLU A 126 -22.90 -7.10 10.86
N ARG A 127 -22.01 -6.33 11.50
CA ARG A 127 -21.92 -6.28 12.96
C ARG A 127 -23.10 -5.55 13.61
N LYS A 128 -23.72 -4.58 12.90
CA LYS A 128 -24.89 -3.83 13.40
C LYS A 128 -26.22 -4.64 13.50
N PRO A 129 -26.65 -5.43 12.49
CA PRO A 129 -27.88 -6.22 12.58
C PRO A 129 -27.79 -7.40 13.56
N GLN A 130 -26.59 -7.93 13.86
CA GLN A 130 -26.43 -8.93 14.92
C GLN A 130 -26.73 -8.33 16.31
N ASN A 131 -26.18 -7.15 16.62
CA ASN A 131 -26.49 -6.45 17.87
C ASN A 131 -27.98 -6.12 18.02
N LEU A 132 -28.65 -5.77 16.91
CA LEU A 132 -30.10 -5.51 16.93
C LEU A 132 -30.92 -6.79 17.16
N ARG A 133 -30.53 -7.92 16.57
CA ARG A 133 -31.20 -9.22 16.81
C ARG A 133 -31.05 -9.69 18.26
N HIS A 134 -29.86 -9.54 18.85
CA HIS A 134 -29.65 -9.90 20.25
C HIS A 134 -30.46 -9.02 21.21
N SER A 135 -30.60 -7.72 20.94
CA SER A 135 -31.44 -6.82 21.76
C SER A 135 -32.94 -7.11 21.65
N ILE A 136 -33.44 -7.48 20.47
CA ILE A 136 -34.86 -7.83 20.29
C ILE A 136 -35.19 -9.17 20.98
N LEU A 137 -34.29 -10.16 20.90
CA LEU A 137 -34.48 -11.43 21.60
C LEU A 137 -34.39 -11.28 23.13
N ALA A 138 -33.52 -10.40 23.64
CA ALA A 138 -33.42 -10.11 25.07
C ALA A 138 -34.62 -9.34 25.63
N LEU A 139 -35.39 -8.62 24.79
CA LEU A 139 -36.63 -7.95 25.18
C LEU A 139 -37.87 -8.87 25.07
N SER A 140 -37.72 -10.05 24.48
CA SER A 140 -38.79 -11.03 24.25
C SER A 140 -38.79 -12.20 25.24
N SER A 141 -37.83 -12.27 26.18
CA SER A 141 -37.75 -13.28 27.26
C SER A 141 -38.07 -12.65 28.61
#